data_AF-A0A8C0MZN8-F1
#
_entry.id   AF-A0A8C0MZN8-F1
#
_cell.length_a   1.000
_cell.length_b   1.000
_cell.length_c   1.000
_cell.angle_alpha   90.00
_cell.angle_beta   90.00
_cell.angle_gamma   90.00
#
_symmetry.space_group_name_H-M   'P 1'
#
loop_
_entity.id
_entity.type
_entity.pdbx_description
1 polymer ?
#
loop_
_entity_poly.entity_id
_entity_poly.type
_entity_poly.pdbx_seq_one_letter_code
_entity_poly.pdbx_strand_id
1 'polypeptide(L)'
;LVVGSDISRCPNTPWPTCRGYLHKRTHSGFVKGWRKRWFVLKHDGCLHYYRHKKDEGKCPPLEIIKLEGAEVGMDSSLGKPFVFNCVPQSGNRAFCLCATSNQEMKRWLEAMDKATHPVRQTHVWEDVTLHNSSLPPLAIKNPECLGLLHQLDRSTDMWVQHYCILKDGCLYLYASIRSTQASGGLYLQGYRSVIELKPPSEEFKTFYFCAENKTENQRWITALKMSIKKWLPLHQAIQDFMNRPLEETRM
;
A
#
# COMPACT_ATOMS: atom_id res chain seq x y z
N LEU A 1 14.59 12.51 9.95
CA LEU A 1 14.07 11.75 8.80
C LEU A 1 12.66 11.27 9.12
N VAL A 2 11.66 12.14 8.96
CA VAL A 2 10.26 11.71 8.95
C VAL A 2 9.92 11.61 7.47
N VAL A 3 10.05 10.40 6.93
CA VAL A 3 9.60 10.07 5.58
C VAL A 3 8.08 10.15 5.62
N GLY A 4 7.57 11.36 5.39
CA GLY A 4 6.16 11.67 5.42
C GLY A 4 5.51 11.08 4.18
N SER A 5 5.11 9.82 4.30
CA SER A 5 4.53 8.86 3.34
C SER A 5 5.49 7.71 2.98
N ASP A 6 5.05 6.48 3.27
CA ASP A 6 5.69 5.18 3.04
C ASP A 6 6.11 4.96 1.57
N ILE A 7 7.09 5.70 1.07
CA ILE A 7 7.70 5.45 -0.25
C ILE A 7 8.55 4.17 -0.21
N SER A 8 9.07 3.81 0.96
CA SER A 8 10.04 2.71 1.11
C SER A 8 9.41 1.31 1.20
N ARG A 9 8.11 1.14 0.96
CA ARG A 9 7.45 -0.17 1.20
C ARG A 9 6.37 -0.61 0.20
N CYS A 10 6.02 0.17 -0.81
CA CYS A 10 4.86 -0.20 -1.62
C CYS A 10 5.00 0.19 -3.08
N PRO A 11 5.13 -0.81 -3.95
CA PRO A 11 4.62 -0.70 -5.29
C PRO A 11 3.43 -1.66 -5.44
N ASN A 12 2.37 -1.11 -6.03
CA ASN A 12 1.04 -1.67 -6.00
C ASN A 12 0.88 -2.87 -6.94
N THR A 13 1.03 -4.07 -6.38
CA THR A 13 -0.13 -4.96 -6.41
C THR A 13 -0.85 -4.82 -5.06
N PRO A 14 -2.13 -4.43 -5.02
CA PRO A 14 -2.89 -4.60 -3.78
C PRO A 14 -2.94 -6.11 -3.55
N TRP A 15 -2.03 -6.61 -2.71
CA TRP A 15 -2.21 -7.91 -2.08
C TRP A 15 -3.63 -7.89 -1.54
N PRO A 16 -4.48 -8.88 -1.89
CA PRO A 16 -5.88 -8.81 -1.51
C PRO A 16 -5.93 -8.77 0.02
N THR A 17 -6.32 -7.60 0.54
CA THR A 17 -6.44 -7.40 1.98
C THR A 17 -7.52 -8.33 2.46
N CYS A 18 -7.10 -9.41 3.12
CA CYS A 18 -8.03 -10.40 3.62
C CYS A 18 -8.54 -9.89 4.96
N ARG A 19 -9.85 -9.61 5.03
CA ARG A 19 -10.50 -9.13 6.25
C ARG A 19 -11.75 -9.95 6.49
N GLY A 20 -12.01 -10.27 7.76
CA GLY A 20 -13.10 -11.17 8.06
C GLY A 20 -13.12 -11.63 9.50
N TYR A 21 -14.22 -12.26 9.89
CA TYR A 21 -14.30 -12.91 11.18
C TYR A 21 -13.71 -14.32 11.11
N LEU A 22 -12.77 -14.61 12.00
CA LEU A 22 -12.27 -15.97 12.25
C LEU A 22 -12.51 -16.33 13.71
N HIS A 23 -12.62 -17.63 13.96
CA HIS A 23 -12.63 -18.15 15.32
C HIS A 23 -11.20 -18.51 15.70
N LYS A 24 -10.65 -17.79 16.68
CA LYS A 24 -9.32 -18.05 17.23
C LYS A 24 -9.42 -18.94 18.46
N ARG A 25 -8.59 -19.98 18.53
CA ARG A 25 -8.46 -20.82 19.73
C ARG A 25 -7.80 -20.03 20.86
N THR A 26 -8.36 -20.10 22.05
CA THR A 26 -7.76 -19.50 23.25
C THR A 26 -6.76 -20.47 23.87
N HIS A 27 -5.57 -19.95 24.19
CA HIS A 27 -4.57 -20.69 24.97
C HIS A 27 -4.58 -20.32 26.46
N SER A 28 -5.38 -19.32 26.87
CA SER A 28 -5.50 -18.88 28.26
C SER A 28 -6.85 -19.29 28.87
N GLY A 29 -6.79 -19.90 30.06
CA GLY A 29 -7.93 -20.28 30.91
C GLY A 29 -8.19 -21.79 31.02
N PHE A 30 -9.03 -22.17 31.99
CA PHE A 30 -9.48 -23.55 32.27
C PHE A 30 -10.29 -24.18 31.12
N VAL A 31 -10.70 -23.42 30.10
CA VAL A 31 -11.45 -23.91 28.95
C VAL A 31 -10.75 -23.48 27.66
N LYS A 32 -10.22 -24.46 26.93
CA LYS A 32 -9.72 -24.29 25.55
C LYS A 32 -10.92 -24.06 24.63
N GLY A 33 -11.27 -22.80 24.39
CA GLY A 33 -12.44 -22.40 23.60
C GLY A 33 -12.08 -21.72 22.28
N TRP A 34 -13.11 -21.49 21.45
CA TRP A 34 -13.02 -20.72 20.22
C TRP A 34 -13.66 -19.34 20.43
N ARG A 35 -12.95 -18.27 20.05
CA ARG A 35 -13.47 -16.90 20.14
C ARG A 35 -13.50 -16.25 18.76
N LYS A 36 -14.67 -15.76 18.37
CA LYS A 36 -14.84 -14.95 17.16
C LYS A 36 -14.07 -13.63 17.32
N ARG A 37 -13.21 -13.31 16.36
CA ARG A 37 -12.41 -12.07 16.32
C ARG A 37 -12.39 -11.54 14.88
N TRP A 38 -12.30 -10.22 14.76
CA TRP A 38 -12.15 -9.56 13.46
C TRP A 38 -10.67 -9.54 13.10
N PHE A 39 -10.30 -10.20 12.01
CA PHE A 39 -8.93 -10.26 11.51
C PHE A 39 -8.79 -9.41 10.26
N VAL A 40 -7.62 -8.80 10.12
CA VAL A 40 -7.26 -7.92 9.02
C VAL A 40 -5.81 -8.18 8.65
N LEU A 41 -5.59 -8.76 7.47
CA LEU A 41 -4.26 -8.84 6.86
C LEU A 41 -3.97 -7.52 6.15
N LYS A 42 -2.98 -6.79 6.65
CA LYS A 42 -2.52 -5.51 6.12
C LYS A 42 -1.44 -5.71 5.05
N HIS A 43 -1.23 -4.68 4.23
CA HIS A 43 -0.29 -4.69 3.10
C HIS A 43 1.18 -4.84 3.51
N ASP A 44 1.51 -4.46 4.73
CA ASP A 44 2.85 -4.62 5.30
C ASP A 44 3.16 -6.07 5.72
N GLY A 45 2.27 -7.02 5.38
CA GLY A 45 2.40 -8.42 5.77
C GLY A 45 2.04 -8.70 7.22
N CYS A 46 1.44 -7.72 7.93
CA CYS A 46 1.01 -7.90 9.31
C CYS A 46 -0.46 -8.33 9.39
N LEU A 47 -0.72 -9.40 10.15
CA LEU A 47 -2.06 -9.83 10.53
C LEU A 47 -2.46 -9.18 11.85
N HIS A 48 -3.45 -8.30 11.80
CA HIS A 48 -4.02 -7.63 12.96
C HIS A 48 -5.31 -8.32 13.37
N TYR A 49 -5.62 -8.34 14.68
CA TYR A 49 -6.96 -8.73 15.09
C TYR A 49 -7.53 -7.88 16.22
N TYR A 50 -8.86 -7.77 16.19
CA TYR A 50 -9.66 -6.92 17.05
C TYR A 50 -10.78 -7.73 17.71
N ARG A 51 -11.43 -7.17 18.74
CA ARG A 51 -12.62 -7.80 19.33
C ARG A 51 -13.76 -7.80 18.31
N HIS A 52 -13.99 -6.67 17.66
CA HIS A 52 -15.08 -6.48 16.69
C HIS A 52 -14.62 -5.68 15.46
N LYS A 53 -15.38 -5.78 14.36
CA LYS A 53 -15.13 -5.01 13.12
C LYS A 53 -15.07 -3.49 13.37
N LYS A 54 -15.94 -2.96 14.24
CA LYS A 54 -16.03 -1.52 14.54
C LYS A 54 -14.78 -0.94 15.24
N ASP A 55 -13.91 -1.79 15.76
CA ASP A 55 -12.71 -1.38 16.49
C ASP A 55 -11.54 -1.10 15.52
N GLU A 56 -11.61 -1.62 14.29
CA GLU A 56 -10.65 -1.31 13.23
C GLU A 56 -10.63 0.20 12.97
N GLY A 57 -9.45 0.83 13.06
CA GLY A 57 -9.25 2.26 12.87
C GLY A 57 -9.65 3.15 14.07
N LYS A 58 -10.33 2.61 15.08
CA LYS A 58 -10.71 3.34 16.30
C LYS A 58 -9.86 2.99 17.51
N CYS A 59 -9.48 1.71 17.62
CA CYS A 59 -8.74 1.17 18.74
C CYS A 59 -7.45 0.51 18.25
N PRO A 60 -6.42 0.38 19.11
CA PRO A 60 -5.28 -0.46 18.79
C PRO A 60 -5.71 -1.93 18.64
N PRO A 61 -5.07 -2.71 17.74
CA PRO A 61 -5.32 -4.14 17.63
C PRO A 61 -4.97 -4.85 18.94
N LEU A 62 -5.64 -5.96 19.22
CA LEU A 62 -5.32 -6.81 20.36
C LEU A 62 -3.93 -7.43 20.24
N GLU A 63 -3.52 -7.75 19.01
CA GLU A 63 -2.20 -8.26 18.69
C GLU A 63 -1.90 -8.00 17.21
N ILE A 64 -0.62 -7.82 16.91
CA ILE A 64 -0.08 -7.66 15.56
C ILE A 64 0.88 -8.83 15.34
N ILE A 65 0.66 -9.58 14.27
CA ILE A 65 1.42 -10.77 13.94
C ILE A 65 2.11 -10.53 12.60
N LYS A 66 3.44 -10.46 12.61
CA LYS A 66 4.22 -10.40 11.36
C LYS A 66 4.20 -11.77 10.70
N LEU A 67 3.78 -11.82 9.44
CA LEU A 67 3.70 -13.07 8.69
C LEU A 67 4.96 -13.40 7.91
N GLU A 68 5.87 -12.45 7.67
CA GLU A 68 7.14 -12.72 6.98
C GLU A 68 7.87 -13.92 7.63
N GLY A 69 8.09 -14.96 6.83
CA GLY A 69 8.70 -16.23 7.25
C GLY A 69 7.83 -17.12 8.16
N ALA A 70 6.56 -16.79 8.37
CA ALA A 70 5.64 -17.61 9.15
C ALA A 70 5.26 -18.91 8.42
N GLU A 71 4.93 -19.95 9.17
CA GLU A 71 4.34 -21.17 8.63
C GLU A 71 2.82 -21.07 8.72
N VAL A 72 2.14 -21.22 7.58
CA VAL A 72 0.68 -21.16 7.51
C VAL A 72 0.15 -22.38 6.77
N GLY A 73 -0.81 -23.09 7.36
CA GLY A 73 -1.30 -24.34 6.76
C GLY A 73 -2.57 -24.87 7.41
N MET A 74 -3.26 -25.74 6.68
CA MET A 74 -4.43 -26.45 7.21
C MET A 74 -4.05 -27.33 8.40
N ASP A 75 -4.94 -27.43 9.38
CA ASP A 75 -4.76 -28.30 10.54
C ASP A 75 -6.00 -29.18 10.74
N SER A 76 -5.84 -30.48 10.49
CA SER A 76 -6.87 -31.49 10.67
C SER A 76 -6.86 -32.16 12.05
N SER A 77 -5.87 -31.85 12.90
CA SER A 77 -5.64 -32.53 14.18
C SER A 77 -6.77 -32.37 15.20
N LEU A 78 -7.57 -31.31 15.06
CA LEU A 78 -8.63 -30.96 16.02
C LEU A 78 -10.01 -31.53 15.67
N GLY A 79 -10.13 -32.30 14.58
CA GLY A 79 -11.39 -32.91 14.15
C GLY A 79 -12.50 -31.90 13.79
N LYS A 80 -12.17 -30.61 13.70
CA LYS A 80 -13.07 -29.52 13.35
C LYS A 80 -12.78 -29.07 11.91
N PRO A 81 -13.78 -28.89 11.05
CA PRO A 81 -13.56 -28.45 9.67
C PRO A 81 -13.08 -26.99 9.62
N PHE A 82 -12.41 -26.66 8.52
CA PHE A 82 -11.96 -25.31 8.16
C PHE A 82 -10.97 -24.68 9.15
N VAL A 83 -10.17 -25.53 9.79
CA VAL A 83 -9.13 -25.11 10.74
C VAL A 83 -7.78 -25.01 10.04
N PHE A 84 -7.04 -23.97 10.39
CA PHE A 84 -5.69 -23.72 9.93
C PHE A 84 -4.87 -23.05 11.03
N ASN A 85 -3.55 -23.22 10.96
CA ASN A 85 -2.61 -22.65 11.90
C ASN A 85 -1.74 -21.59 11.22
N CYS A 86 -1.31 -20.63 12.01
CA CYS A 86 -0.27 -19.67 11.67
C CYS A 86 0.77 -19.67 12.80
N VAL A 87 2.03 -19.93 12.44
CA VAL A 87 3.17 -19.96 13.37
C VAL A 87 4.17 -18.88 12.93
N PRO A 88 4.22 -17.74 13.61
CA PRO A 88 5.13 -16.66 13.24
C PRO A 88 6.58 -17.05 13.45
N GLN A 89 7.48 -16.66 12.52
CA GLN A 89 8.91 -16.98 12.61
C GLN A 89 9.54 -16.53 13.93
N SER A 90 9.18 -15.33 14.40
CA SER A 90 9.70 -14.75 15.64
C SER A 90 8.91 -15.14 16.89
N GLY A 91 7.94 -16.05 16.79
CA GLY A 91 6.98 -16.33 17.85
C GLY A 91 6.94 -17.80 18.27
N ASN A 92 7.02 -18.07 19.57
CA ASN A 92 6.84 -19.42 20.13
C ASN A 92 5.36 -19.88 20.19
N ARG A 93 4.43 -19.15 19.55
CA ARG A 93 2.99 -19.39 19.70
C ARG A 93 2.30 -19.62 18.37
N ALA A 94 1.73 -20.81 18.21
CA ALA A 94 0.83 -21.13 17.12
C ALA A 94 -0.56 -20.50 17.32
N PHE A 95 -1.04 -19.80 16.30
CA PHE A 95 -2.39 -19.26 16.21
C PHE A 95 -3.27 -20.26 15.48
N CYS A 96 -4.12 -20.96 16.23
CA CYS A 96 -5.11 -21.85 15.65
C CYS A 96 -6.39 -21.08 15.32
N LEU A 97 -6.74 -21.06 14.04
CA LEU A 97 -7.80 -20.26 13.44
C LEU A 97 -8.80 -21.18 12.74
N CYS A 98 -10.06 -20.78 12.74
CA CYS A 98 -11.14 -21.54 12.11
C CYS A 98 -12.05 -20.59 11.34
N ALA A 99 -12.18 -20.85 10.04
CA ALA A 99 -13.07 -20.14 9.14
C ALA A 99 -14.50 -20.69 9.20
N THR A 100 -15.46 -19.95 8.65
CA THR A 100 -16.87 -20.37 8.59
C THR A 100 -17.19 -21.25 7.38
N SER A 101 -16.30 -21.34 6.40
CA SER A 101 -16.45 -22.18 5.22
C SER A 101 -15.08 -22.56 4.63
N ASN A 102 -15.07 -23.58 3.76
CA ASN A 102 -13.87 -23.98 3.02
C ASN A 102 -13.36 -22.85 2.11
N GLN A 103 -14.28 -22.09 1.50
CA GLN A 103 -13.92 -20.97 0.63
C GLN A 103 -13.24 -19.84 1.41
N GLU A 104 -13.76 -19.52 2.61
CA GLU A 104 -13.12 -18.56 3.50
C GLU A 104 -11.74 -19.05 3.94
N MET A 105 -11.61 -20.32 4.35
CA MET A 105 -10.33 -20.90 4.74
C MET A 105 -9.29 -20.81 3.63
N LYS A 106 -9.64 -21.25 2.41
CA LYS A 106 -8.75 -21.17 1.25
C LYS A 106 -8.34 -19.73 0.95
N ARG A 107 -9.29 -18.79 0.97
CA ARG A 107 -8.99 -17.37 0.76
C ARG A 107 -8.02 -16.82 1.81
N TRP A 108 -8.18 -17.18 3.07
CA TRP A 108 -7.27 -16.79 4.14
C TRP A 108 -5.88 -17.41 3.98
N LEU A 109 -5.81 -18.71 3.71
CA LEU A 109 -4.55 -19.41 3.48
C LEU A 109 -3.79 -18.82 2.28
N GLU A 110 -4.46 -18.62 1.16
CA GLU A 110 -3.87 -18.00 -0.05
C GLU A 110 -3.34 -16.59 0.23
N ALA A 111 -4.07 -15.78 1.00
CA ALA A 111 -3.65 -14.43 1.32
C ALA A 111 -2.49 -14.39 2.34
N MET A 112 -2.52 -15.30 3.32
CA MET A 112 -1.49 -15.38 4.35
C MET A 112 -0.19 -15.98 3.82
N ASP A 113 -0.23 -17.06 3.04
CA ASP A 113 0.94 -17.68 2.38
C ASP A 113 1.70 -16.69 1.47
N LYS A 114 0.92 -15.87 0.77
CA LYS A 114 1.38 -14.72 0.04
C LYS A 114 2.14 -13.70 0.91
N ALA A 115 1.63 -13.42 2.10
CA ALA A 115 2.27 -12.52 3.06
C ALA A 115 3.44 -13.15 3.82
N THR A 116 3.57 -14.48 3.85
CA THR A 116 4.73 -15.16 4.47
C THR A 116 5.97 -15.12 3.60
N HIS A 117 5.76 -15.12 2.28
CA HIS A 117 6.80 -14.91 1.29
C HIS A 117 6.55 -13.57 0.60
N PRO A 118 6.73 -12.43 1.31
CA PRO A 118 6.53 -11.14 0.70
C PRO A 118 7.46 -11.06 -0.50
N VAL A 119 6.89 -11.11 -1.70
CA VAL A 119 7.61 -10.77 -2.90
C VAL A 119 7.92 -9.30 -2.71
N ARG A 120 9.16 -9.00 -2.30
CA ARG A 120 9.76 -7.70 -2.55
C ARG A 120 9.77 -7.58 -4.05
N GLN A 121 8.66 -7.16 -4.63
CA GLN A 121 8.73 -6.50 -5.90
C GLN A 121 9.47 -5.21 -5.55
N THR A 122 10.80 -5.25 -5.51
CA THR A 122 11.61 -4.07 -5.70
C THR A 122 11.26 -3.65 -7.11
N HIS A 123 10.13 -2.96 -7.25
CA HIS A 123 9.76 -2.44 -8.54
C HIS A 123 10.94 -1.56 -8.92
N VAL A 124 11.38 -1.65 -10.18
CA VAL A 124 12.39 -0.75 -10.76
C VAL A 124 12.11 0.73 -10.36
N TRP A 125 10.84 1.04 -10.10
CA TRP A 125 10.30 2.30 -9.63
C TRP A 125 10.62 2.69 -8.17
N GLU A 126 10.84 1.78 -7.23
CA GLU A 126 11.33 2.12 -5.88
C GLU A 126 12.72 2.71 -5.96
N ASP A 127 13.62 2.08 -6.73
CA ASP A 127 14.98 2.58 -6.94
C ASP A 127 14.98 3.90 -7.71
N VAL A 128 14.14 4.03 -8.75
CA VAL A 128 14.01 5.28 -9.53
C VAL A 128 13.38 6.40 -8.70
N THR A 129 12.36 6.11 -7.89
CA THR A 129 11.70 7.11 -7.04
C THR A 129 12.62 7.55 -5.90
N LEU A 130 13.31 6.59 -5.27
CA LEU A 130 14.31 6.87 -4.25
C LEU A 130 15.45 7.70 -4.82
N HIS A 131 15.97 7.32 -6.00
CA HIS A 131 17.00 8.08 -6.70
C HIS A 131 16.55 9.51 -6.96
N ASN A 132 15.39 9.71 -7.61
CA ASN A 132 14.87 11.04 -7.91
C ASN A 132 14.60 11.87 -6.63
N SER A 133 14.19 11.25 -5.53
CA SER A 133 13.98 11.94 -4.26
C SER A 133 15.29 12.45 -3.64
N SER A 134 16.42 11.84 -3.98
CA SER A 134 17.76 12.26 -3.53
C SER A 134 18.36 13.39 -4.37
N LEU A 135 17.71 13.75 -5.47
CA LEU A 135 18.15 14.82 -6.35
C LEU A 135 17.55 16.18 -5.93
N PRO A 136 18.23 17.29 -6.22
CA PRO A 136 17.64 18.61 -6.12
C PRO A 136 16.54 18.79 -7.20
N PRO A 137 15.56 19.70 -7.00
CA PRO A 137 14.47 19.94 -7.94
C PRO A 137 14.92 20.16 -9.39
N LEU A 138 16.01 20.91 -9.57
CA LEU A 138 16.53 21.28 -10.88
C LEU A 138 17.27 20.15 -11.60
N ALA A 139 17.64 19.07 -10.90
CA ALA A 139 18.29 17.91 -11.50
C ALA A 139 17.29 16.89 -12.06
N ILE A 140 16.00 17.00 -11.72
CA ILE A 140 14.96 16.14 -12.28
C ILE A 140 14.66 16.56 -13.72
N LYS A 141 15.05 15.71 -14.67
CA LYS A 141 14.86 15.98 -16.11
C LYS A 141 13.45 15.66 -16.58
N ASN A 142 12.93 16.51 -17.47
CA ASN A 142 11.63 16.34 -18.14
C ASN A 142 10.48 16.04 -17.16
N PRO A 143 10.21 16.92 -16.17
CA PRO A 143 9.04 16.77 -15.31
C PRO A 143 7.75 17.00 -16.12
N GLU A 144 6.70 16.25 -15.78
CA GLU A 144 5.39 16.38 -16.42
C GLU A 144 4.63 17.60 -15.91
N CYS A 145 4.87 17.98 -14.65
CA CYS A 145 4.34 19.18 -14.04
C CYS A 145 5.24 19.59 -12.87
N LEU A 146 5.42 20.89 -12.66
CA LEU A 146 6.12 21.43 -11.51
C LEU A 146 5.46 22.72 -11.03
N GLY A 147 5.78 23.15 -9.81
CA GLY A 147 5.29 24.39 -9.22
C GLY A 147 4.91 24.26 -7.74
N LEU A 148 4.33 25.32 -7.19
CA LEU A 148 3.95 25.36 -5.79
C LEU A 148 2.58 24.69 -5.58
N LEU A 149 2.50 23.84 -4.56
CA LEU A 149 1.25 23.31 -4.03
C LEU A 149 1.25 23.45 -2.52
N HIS A 150 0.08 23.71 -1.96
CA HIS A 150 -0.13 23.62 -0.53
C HIS A 150 -0.73 22.26 -0.21
N GLN A 151 -0.16 21.57 0.77
CA GLN A 151 -0.66 20.31 1.29
C GLN A 151 -1.26 20.54 2.68
N LEU A 152 -2.45 19.99 2.94
CA LEU A 152 -3.03 20.00 4.28
C LEU A 152 -2.29 19.01 5.19
N ASP A 153 -1.64 19.51 6.23
CA ASP A 153 -1.17 18.69 7.34
C ASP A 153 -2.32 18.45 8.32
N ARG A 154 -2.81 17.21 8.35
CA ARG A 154 -3.93 16.82 9.24
C ARG A 154 -3.56 16.77 10.73
N SER A 155 -2.27 16.75 11.07
CA SER A 155 -1.83 16.71 12.46
C SER A 155 -1.88 18.10 13.09
N THR A 156 -1.58 19.14 12.31
CA THR A 156 -1.58 20.54 12.75
C THR A 156 -2.75 21.36 12.22
N ASP A 157 -3.56 20.78 11.32
CA ASP A 157 -4.65 21.46 10.59
C ASP A 157 -4.17 22.74 9.85
N MET A 158 -2.98 22.67 9.25
CA MET A 158 -2.38 23.80 8.53
C MET A 158 -2.01 23.42 7.11
N TRP A 159 -2.08 24.40 6.20
CA TRP A 159 -1.62 24.26 4.83
C TRP A 159 -0.12 24.56 4.75
N VAL A 160 0.68 23.58 4.35
CA VAL A 160 2.13 23.71 4.17
C VAL A 160 2.44 23.82 2.69
N GLN A 161 3.18 24.86 2.31
CA GLN A 161 3.59 25.06 0.92
C GLN A 161 4.81 24.19 0.59
N HIS A 162 4.77 23.52 -0.55
CA HIS A 162 5.85 22.74 -1.10
C HIS A 162 6.13 23.15 -2.55
N TYR A 163 7.40 23.06 -2.95
CA TYR A 163 7.75 23.02 -4.36
C TYR A 163 7.62 21.57 -4.83
N CYS A 164 6.69 21.33 -5.75
CA CYS A 164 6.30 20.00 -6.16
C CYS A 164 6.79 19.70 -7.58
N ILE A 165 7.20 18.46 -7.80
CA ILE A 165 7.55 17.94 -9.13
C ILE A 165 6.77 16.65 -9.37
N LEU A 166 5.99 16.60 -10.45
CA LEU A 166 5.33 15.40 -10.94
C LEU A 166 6.15 14.79 -12.07
N LYS A 167 6.53 13.54 -11.91
CA LYS A 167 7.26 12.79 -12.92
C LYS A 167 6.94 11.30 -12.78
N ASP A 168 6.55 10.68 -13.90
CA ASP A 168 6.40 9.23 -14.04
C ASP A 168 5.50 8.63 -12.95
N GLY A 169 4.33 9.22 -12.72
CA GLY A 169 3.37 8.77 -11.70
C GLY A 169 3.77 9.06 -10.25
N CYS A 170 4.85 9.83 -10.03
CA CYS A 170 5.35 10.19 -8.70
C CYS A 170 5.28 11.70 -8.49
N LEU A 171 4.75 12.13 -7.35
CA LEU A 171 4.76 13.53 -6.92
C LEU A 171 5.81 13.73 -5.84
N TYR A 172 6.91 14.42 -6.14
CA TYR A 172 7.98 14.74 -5.19
C TYR A 172 7.70 16.09 -4.53
N LEU A 173 7.84 16.15 -3.21
CA LEU A 173 7.58 17.33 -2.39
C LEU A 173 8.90 17.87 -1.85
N TYR A 174 9.21 19.13 -2.12
CA TYR A 174 10.39 19.82 -1.61
C TYR A 174 9.97 20.97 -0.72
N ALA A 175 10.76 21.25 0.32
CA ALA A 175 10.54 22.43 1.17
C ALA A 175 10.75 23.73 0.37
N SER A 176 11.65 23.74 -0.63
CA SER A 176 11.82 24.85 -1.57
C SER A 176 12.51 24.40 -2.85
N ILE A 177 12.55 25.27 -3.86
CA ILE A 177 13.32 25.02 -5.11
C ILE A 177 14.84 24.86 -4.87
N ARG A 178 15.36 25.37 -3.74
CA ARG A 178 16.78 25.27 -3.37
C ARG A 178 17.11 24.02 -2.55
N SER A 179 16.12 23.18 -2.26
CA SER A 179 16.34 21.94 -1.52
C SER A 179 17.28 21.00 -2.30
N THR A 180 18.14 20.28 -1.60
CA THR A 180 19.06 19.30 -2.20
C THR A 180 18.44 17.92 -2.39
N GLN A 181 17.31 17.67 -1.72
CA GLN A 181 16.55 16.42 -1.75
C GLN A 181 15.08 16.71 -1.41
N ALA A 182 14.19 15.80 -1.78
CA ALA A 182 12.78 15.86 -1.45
C ALA A 182 12.56 15.62 0.06
N SER A 183 11.59 16.33 0.64
CA SER A 183 11.11 16.07 2.00
C SER A 183 10.17 14.85 2.06
N GLY A 184 9.58 14.48 0.93
CA GLY A 184 8.70 13.34 0.78
C GLY A 184 8.27 13.18 -0.68
N GLY A 185 7.49 12.15 -0.95
CA GLY A 185 6.99 11.87 -2.29
C GLY A 185 5.81 10.91 -2.26
N LEU A 186 4.90 11.05 -3.22
CA LEU A 186 3.70 10.24 -3.32
C LEU A 186 3.75 9.44 -4.60
N TYR A 187 3.63 8.12 -4.46
CA TYR A 187 3.38 7.25 -5.59
C TYR A 187 1.89 7.24 -5.90
N LEU A 188 1.51 7.70 -7.11
CA LEU A 188 0.12 8.02 -7.44
C LEU A 188 -0.64 6.84 -8.06
N GLN A 189 0.01 5.69 -8.28
CA GLN A 189 -0.66 4.51 -8.82
C GLN A 189 -1.78 4.04 -7.88
N GLY A 190 -2.99 3.82 -8.42
CA GLY A 190 -4.16 3.42 -7.65
C GLY A 190 -5.01 4.57 -7.12
N TYR A 191 -4.49 5.80 -7.09
CA TYR A 191 -5.27 6.98 -6.70
C TYR A 191 -6.19 7.45 -7.84
N ARG A 192 -7.45 7.79 -7.52
CA ARG A 192 -8.34 8.50 -8.46
C ARG A 192 -8.17 10.00 -8.26
N SER A 193 -7.64 10.68 -9.27
CA SER A 193 -7.42 12.13 -9.27
C SER A 193 -8.73 12.89 -9.50
N VAL A 194 -9.40 13.26 -8.42
CA VAL A 194 -10.16 14.51 -8.30
C VAL A 194 -9.36 15.39 -7.31
N ILE A 195 -9.74 16.64 -7.02
CA ILE A 195 -9.09 17.51 -6.00
C ILE A 195 -8.94 16.82 -4.62
N GLU A 196 -9.57 15.66 -4.47
CA GLU A 196 -9.35 14.67 -3.45
C GLU A 196 -8.66 13.44 -4.06
N LEU A 197 -7.44 13.12 -3.61
CA LEU A 197 -6.80 11.84 -3.87
C LEU A 197 -7.54 10.78 -3.03
N LYS A 198 -8.72 10.35 -3.50
CA LYS A 198 -9.48 9.29 -2.83
C LYS A 198 -8.76 7.95 -3.03
N PRO A 199 -8.39 7.27 -1.95
CA PRO A 199 -7.96 5.88 -1.98
C PRO A 199 -8.97 4.97 -2.68
N PRO A 200 -8.52 3.90 -3.37
CA PRO A 200 -9.41 2.81 -3.80
C PRO A 200 -9.86 1.89 -2.63
N SER A 201 -9.26 2.01 -1.43
CA SER A 201 -9.56 1.25 -0.20
C SER A 201 -9.33 2.14 1.02
N GLU A 202 -9.98 1.90 2.17
CA GLU A 202 -9.70 2.61 3.46
C GLU A 202 -8.24 2.49 3.96
N GLU A 203 -7.37 1.77 3.24
CA GLU A 203 -5.95 1.60 3.53
C GLU A 203 -5.02 2.66 2.98
N PHE A 204 -5.45 3.49 2.01
CA PHE A 204 -4.59 4.58 1.54
C PHE A 204 -4.91 5.88 2.27
N LYS A 205 -3.89 6.72 2.45
CA LYS A 205 -4.04 8.03 3.06
C LYS A 205 -4.59 9.00 2.00
N THR A 206 -5.69 9.68 2.31
CA THR A 206 -6.16 10.83 1.53
C THR A 206 -5.24 12.01 1.78
N PHE A 207 -4.73 12.61 0.71
CA PHE A 207 -3.97 13.86 0.74
C PHE A 207 -4.78 14.96 0.05
N TYR A 208 -4.76 16.15 0.63
CA TYR A 208 -5.45 17.33 0.10
C TYR A 208 -4.41 18.33 -0.38
N PHE A 209 -4.53 18.74 -1.64
CA PHE A 209 -3.65 19.72 -2.27
C PHE A 209 -4.46 20.86 -2.86
N CYS A 210 -3.93 22.07 -2.77
CA CYS A 210 -4.44 23.22 -3.52
C CYS A 210 -3.30 24.04 -4.11
N ALA A 211 -3.51 24.52 -5.33
CA ALA A 211 -2.67 25.52 -5.97
C ALA A 211 -3.19 26.93 -5.66
N GLU A 212 -2.35 27.94 -5.93
CA GLU A 212 -2.61 29.35 -5.62
C GLU A 212 -3.89 29.91 -6.28
N ASN A 213 -4.27 29.37 -7.43
CA ASN A 213 -5.46 29.82 -8.15
C ASN A 213 -6.16 28.68 -8.91
N LYS A 214 -7.34 28.96 -9.45
CA LYS A 214 -8.17 27.98 -10.16
C LYS A 214 -7.49 27.41 -11.41
N THR A 215 -6.75 28.23 -12.16
CA THR A 215 -6.05 27.83 -13.37
C THR A 215 -4.94 26.83 -13.04
N GLU A 216 -4.13 27.14 -12.04
CA GLU A 216 -3.07 26.26 -11.55
C GLU A 216 -3.63 24.96 -10.97
N ASN A 217 -4.75 25.02 -10.24
CA ASN A 217 -5.44 23.82 -9.77
C ASN A 217 -5.84 22.92 -10.95
N GLN A 218 -6.43 23.49 -12.00
CA GLN A 218 -6.83 22.73 -13.18
C GLN A 218 -5.62 22.14 -13.92
N ARG A 219 -4.51 22.88 -14.01
CA ARG A 219 -3.24 22.42 -14.59
C ARG A 219 -2.72 21.19 -13.85
N TRP A 220 -2.62 21.27 -12.52
CA TRP A 220 -2.17 20.16 -11.66
C TRP A 220 -3.08 18.94 -11.75
N ILE A 221 -4.41 19.12 -11.67
CA ILE A 221 -5.36 18.00 -11.79
C ILE A 221 -5.21 17.29 -13.13
N THR A 222 -5.04 18.05 -14.21
CA THR A 222 -4.89 17.49 -15.56
C THR A 222 -3.58 16.71 -15.69
N ALA A 223 -2.48 17.26 -15.18
CA ALA A 223 -1.18 16.60 -15.19
C ALA A 223 -1.19 15.32 -14.35
N LEU A 224 -1.75 15.35 -13.13
CA LEU A 224 -1.91 14.16 -12.28
C LEU A 224 -2.73 13.07 -12.98
N LYS A 225 -3.87 13.43 -13.59
CA LYS A 225 -4.70 12.51 -14.39
C LYS A 225 -3.91 11.86 -15.52
N MET A 226 -3.16 12.65 -16.29
CA MET A 226 -2.38 12.14 -17.42
C MET A 226 -1.25 11.24 -16.96
N SER A 227 -0.52 11.65 -15.92
CA SER A 227 0.59 10.89 -15.33
C SER A 227 0.11 9.52 -14.84
N ILE A 228 -1.01 9.46 -14.10
CA ILE A 228 -1.59 8.20 -13.62
C ILE A 228 -2.06 7.32 -14.79
N LYS A 229 -2.62 7.91 -15.85
CA LYS A 229 -3.12 7.17 -17.02
C LYS A 229 -2.04 6.56 -17.92
N LYS A 230 -0.84 7.12 -17.96
CA LYS A 230 0.29 6.57 -18.74
C LYS A 230 0.71 5.18 -18.26
N TRP A 231 0.30 4.80 -17.04
CA TRP A 231 0.57 3.49 -16.48
C TRP A 231 -0.46 2.47 -16.93
N LEU A 232 -0.09 1.70 -17.95
CA LEU A 232 -0.74 0.45 -18.28
C LEU A 232 -0.29 -0.63 -17.28
N PRO A 233 -1.19 -1.52 -16.82
CA PRO A 233 -0.79 -2.71 -16.09
C PRO A 233 0.33 -3.44 -16.84
N LEU A 234 1.31 -4.01 -16.14
CA LEU A 234 2.49 -4.68 -16.74
C LEU A 234 2.11 -5.65 -17.87
N HIS A 235 1.01 -6.38 -17.72
CA HIS A 235 0.52 -7.30 -18.76
C HIS A 235 0.18 -6.58 -20.07
N GLN A 236 -0.39 -5.39 -20.01
CA GLN A 236 -0.80 -4.62 -21.18
C GLN A 236 0.36 -3.82 -21.78
N ALA A 237 1.31 -3.36 -20.97
CA ALA A 237 2.57 -2.82 -21.47
C ALA A 237 3.40 -3.88 -22.21
N ILE A 238 3.41 -5.13 -21.71
CA ILE A 238 4.01 -6.27 -22.42
C ILE A 238 3.24 -6.57 -23.70
N GLN A 239 1.90 -6.58 -23.67
CA GLN A 239 1.09 -6.81 -24.86
C GLN A 239 1.33 -5.74 -25.93
N ASP A 240 1.38 -4.47 -25.54
CA ASP A 240 1.66 -3.36 -26.45
C ASP A 240 3.09 -3.41 -27.00
N PHE A 241 4.07 -3.84 -26.20
CA PHE A 241 5.43 -4.09 -26.67
C PHE A 241 5.48 -5.24 -27.69
N MET A 242 4.80 -6.36 -27.40
CA MET A 242 4.71 -7.51 -28.29
C MET A 242 3.92 -7.22 -29.57
N ASN A 243 3.00 -6.25 -29.52
CA ASN A 243 2.15 -5.83 -30.64
C ASN A 243 2.72 -4.65 -31.43
N ARG A 244 3.87 -4.08 -31.05
CA ARG A 244 4.53 -3.06 -31.88
C ARG A 244 5.04 -3.74 -33.15
N PRO A 245 4.65 -3.28 -34.36
CA PRO A 245 5.28 -3.76 -35.58
C PRO A 245 6.77 -3.41 -35.51
N LEU A 246 7.65 -4.35 -35.91
CA LEU A 246 9.06 -4.06 -36.08
C LEU A 246 9.16 -2.86 -37.03
N GLU A 247 9.60 -1.71 -36.52
CA GLU A 247 10.00 -0.62 -37.40
C GLU A 247 11.15 -1.16 -38.25
N GLU A 248 10.90 -1.26 -39.56
CA GLU A 248 11.91 -1.57 -40.54
C GLU A 248 13.04 -0.56 -40.39
N THR A 249 14.19 -1.07 -39.94
CA THR A 249 15.47 -0.36 -39.94
C THR A 249 15.74 0.10 -41.37
N ARG A 250 15.40 1.34 -41.70
CA ARG A 250 15.80 1.96 -42.97
C ARG A 250 17.29 2.26 -42.86
N MET A 251 18.11 1.40 -43.47
CA MET A 251 19.44 1.75 -43.95
C MET A 251 19.34 2.80 -45.06
#